data_AF-A0A762C759-F1
#
_entry.id   AF-A0A762C759-F1
#
_cell.length_a   1.000
_cell.length_b   1.000
_cell.length_c   1.000
_cell.angle_alpha   90.00
_cell.angle_beta   90.00
_cell.angle_gamma   90.00
#
_symmetry.space_group_name_H-M   'P 1'
#
loop_
_entity.id
_entity.type
_entity.pdbx_description
1 polymer ?
#
loop_
_entity_poly.entity_id
_entity_poly.type
_entity_poly.pdbx_seq_one_letter_code
_entity_poly.pdbx_strand_id
1 'polypeptide(L)'
;MMILSIIATVVLLGALFYHRVSLFLSSLILLAWTAALGVAGLWSIWLLVPLAIILVPFNLTPMRKSMISAPVFRGFRKVMPPMSRTEKEAIDAGTTWWEGDLFQGKPDWKKLHNYPQPQLTAEEQAFLDGPVEEACRMANDFQITHELADLPPELWAYLKEHRFFAMIIKKEYGGLEFSAYAQSRVLQKLSGVSGILAITVGVPNSLGPGELLQHYGTEEQKNHYLPRLARGQEIPCFALTSPEAGSDAGAIPDTGVVCMGEWQGQQVLGMRLTWNKRYITLAPIATVLGLAFKLSDPDRLLGGEEELGITCALIPTSTPGVEIGRRHFPLNVPFQNGPTRGNDIFVPIDYIIGGPKMAGQGWRMLVECLSVGRGITLPSNSTGGVKSVALATGAYAHIRRQFKISIGK
;
A
#
# COMPACT_ATOMS: atom_id res chain seq x y z
N MET A 1 -22.61 6.71 57.49
CA MET A 1 -22.87 5.39 56.88
C MET A 1 -23.36 5.49 55.44
N MET A 2 -24.33 6.34 55.13
CA MET A 2 -24.81 6.54 53.74
C MET A 2 -23.74 7.06 52.75
N ILE A 3 -22.90 8.01 53.15
CA ILE A 3 -21.82 8.52 52.28
C ILE A 3 -20.80 7.42 51.96
N LEU A 4 -20.48 6.57 52.94
CA LEU A 4 -19.57 5.44 52.76
C LEU A 4 -20.14 4.37 51.81
N SER A 5 -21.46 4.12 51.85
CA SER A 5 -22.09 3.18 50.91
C SER A 5 -22.15 3.72 49.47
N ILE A 6 -22.27 5.04 49.29
CA ILE A 6 -22.15 5.68 47.97
C ILE A 6 -20.73 5.53 47.43
N ILE A 7 -19.71 5.85 48.24
CA ILE A 7 -18.30 5.69 47.85
C ILE A 7 -18.00 4.23 47.49
N ALA A 8 -18.45 3.28 48.30
CA ALA A 8 -18.29 1.86 48.04
C ALA A 8 -18.97 1.42 46.72
N THR A 9 -20.13 1.99 46.40
CA THR A 9 -20.81 1.72 45.11
C THR A 9 -20.03 2.28 43.93
N VAL A 10 -19.44 3.47 44.05
CA VAL A 10 -18.57 4.05 43.01
C VAL A 10 -17.31 3.22 42.82
N VAL A 11 -16.69 2.74 43.91
CA VAL A 11 -15.54 1.83 43.86
C VAL A 11 -15.91 0.51 43.20
N LEU A 12 -17.08 -0.06 43.53
CA LEU A 12 -17.60 -1.27 42.89
C LEU A 12 -17.78 -1.08 41.39
N LEU A 13 -18.42 0.02 40.97
CA LEU A 13 -18.56 0.36 39.56
C LEU A 13 -17.19 0.48 38.88
N GLY A 14 -16.25 1.20 39.50
CA GLY A 14 -14.87 1.34 39.02
C GLY A 14 -14.17 -0.01 38.87
N ALA A 15 -14.33 -0.93 39.83
CA ALA A 15 -13.77 -2.27 39.77
C ALA A 15 -14.40 -3.12 38.66
N LEU A 16 -15.73 -3.06 38.49
CA LEU A 16 -16.43 -3.76 37.40
C LEU A 16 -15.95 -3.28 36.02
N PHE A 17 -15.75 -1.96 35.86
CA PHE A 17 -15.17 -1.39 34.64
C PHE A 17 -13.70 -1.80 34.46
N TYR A 18 -12.88 -1.70 35.50
CA TYR A 18 -11.45 -2.04 35.45
C TYR A 18 -11.21 -3.50 35.05
N HIS A 19 -12.00 -4.42 35.62
CA HIS A 19 -11.92 -5.85 35.32
C HIS A 19 -12.71 -6.27 34.07
N ARG A 20 -13.30 -5.33 33.32
CA ARG A 20 -14.07 -5.57 32.09
C ARG A 20 -15.14 -6.65 32.27
N VAL A 21 -15.81 -6.64 33.42
CA VAL A 21 -16.88 -7.59 33.73
C VAL A 21 -18.02 -7.41 32.73
N SER A 22 -18.63 -8.50 32.26
CA SER A 22 -19.69 -8.41 31.26
C SER A 22 -20.85 -7.54 31.76
N LEU A 23 -21.53 -6.84 30.85
CA LEU A 23 -22.65 -5.95 31.20
C LEU A 23 -23.76 -6.67 31.99
N PHE A 24 -24.05 -7.91 31.60
CA PHE A 24 -25.03 -8.77 32.27
C PHE A 24 -24.61 -9.09 33.71
N LEU A 25 -23.37 -9.57 33.90
CA LEU A 25 -22.86 -9.91 35.22
C LEU A 25 -22.71 -8.67 36.10
N SER A 26 -22.26 -7.55 35.54
CA SER A 26 -22.19 -6.25 36.23
C SER A 26 -23.56 -5.78 36.70
N SER A 27 -24.60 -5.98 35.89
CA SER A 27 -25.98 -5.64 36.24
C SER A 27 -26.52 -6.51 37.39
N LEU A 28 -26.22 -7.81 37.37
CA LEU A 28 -26.56 -8.72 38.48
C LEU A 28 -25.84 -8.34 39.77
N ILE A 29 -24.54 -8.04 39.69
CA ILE A 29 -23.73 -7.62 40.84
C ILE A 29 -24.27 -6.31 41.45
N LEU A 30 -24.67 -5.33 40.62
CA LEU A 30 -25.25 -4.08 41.08
C LEU A 30 -26.62 -4.25 41.74
N LEU A 31 -27.47 -5.13 41.20
CA LEU A 31 -28.75 -5.48 41.82
C LEU A 31 -28.55 -6.17 43.16
N ALA A 32 -27.64 -7.15 43.24
CA ALA A 32 -27.30 -7.85 44.47
C ALA A 32 -26.70 -6.92 45.53
N TRP A 33 -25.78 -6.03 45.13
CA TRP A 33 -25.18 -5.02 45.99
C TRP A 33 -26.23 -4.06 46.56
N THR A 34 -27.14 -3.59 45.71
CA THR A 34 -28.24 -2.70 46.10
C THR A 34 -29.24 -3.40 47.04
N ALA A 35 -29.52 -4.68 46.81
CA ALA A 35 -30.36 -5.49 47.70
C ALA A 35 -29.71 -5.67 49.07
N ALA A 36 -28.39 -5.95 49.12
CA ALA A 36 -27.64 -6.08 50.37
C ALA A 36 -27.63 -4.78 51.19
N LEU A 37 -27.42 -3.64 50.54
CA LEU A 37 -27.53 -2.32 51.18
C LEU A 37 -28.96 -2.00 51.65
N GLY A 38 -29.96 -2.49 50.92
CA GLY A 38 -31.37 -2.42 51.31
C GLY A 38 -31.70 -3.20 52.58
N VAL A 39 -31.24 -4.45 52.66
CA VAL A 39 -31.41 -5.32 53.85
C VAL A 39 -30.64 -4.77 55.06
N ALA A 40 -29.47 -4.19 54.84
CA ALA A 40 -28.67 -3.55 55.89
C ALA A 40 -29.26 -2.21 56.39
N GLY A 41 -30.40 -1.76 55.84
CA GLY A 41 -31.07 -0.51 56.21
C GLY A 41 -30.29 0.75 55.80
N LEU A 42 -29.24 0.60 54.99
CA LEU A 42 -28.42 1.71 54.52
C LEU A 42 -29.12 2.47 53.39
N TRP A 43 -29.77 1.75 52.49
CA TRP A 43 -30.54 2.26 51.36
C TRP A 43 -31.98 1.73 51.40
N SER A 44 -32.89 2.37 50.67
CA SER A 44 -34.25 1.84 50.51
C SER A 44 -34.24 0.63 49.57
N ILE A 45 -34.83 -0.49 50.00
CA ILE A 45 -34.96 -1.70 49.16
C ILE A 45 -35.73 -1.42 47.86
N TRP A 46 -36.60 -0.40 47.87
CA TRP A 46 -37.35 0.04 46.69
C TRP A 46 -36.47 0.60 45.57
N LEU A 47 -35.20 0.92 45.83
CA LEU A 47 -34.23 1.34 44.80
C LEU A 47 -33.90 0.24 43.78
N LEU A 48 -34.22 -1.02 44.08
CA LEU A 48 -34.08 -2.13 43.13
C LEU A 48 -34.95 -1.94 41.88
N VAL A 49 -36.15 -1.38 42.04
CA VAL A 49 -37.10 -1.18 40.93
C VAL A 49 -36.58 -0.17 39.90
N PRO A 50 -36.23 1.09 40.26
CA PRO A 50 -35.68 2.03 39.30
C PRO A 50 -34.33 1.56 38.74
N LEU A 51 -33.50 0.88 39.53
CA LEU A 51 -32.25 0.32 39.04
C LEU A 51 -32.49 -0.76 37.97
N ALA A 52 -33.44 -1.67 38.19
CA ALA A 52 -33.80 -2.68 37.20
C ALA A 52 -34.37 -2.04 35.91
N ILE A 53 -35.24 -1.04 36.04
CA ILE A 53 -35.78 -0.28 34.90
C ILE A 53 -34.67 0.36 34.06
N ILE A 54 -33.62 0.87 34.70
CA ILE A 54 -32.45 1.42 34.00
C ILE A 54 -31.64 0.30 33.34
N LEU A 55 -31.34 -0.79 34.04
CA LEU A 55 -30.43 -1.84 33.56
C LEU A 55 -31.03 -2.72 32.45
N VAL A 56 -32.35 -2.92 32.42
CA VAL A 56 -33.02 -3.76 31.42
C VAL A 56 -32.77 -3.29 29.98
N PRO A 57 -32.98 -1.99 29.62
CA PRO A 57 -32.60 -1.45 28.31
C PRO A 57 -31.13 -1.65 27.92
N PHE A 58 -30.20 -1.65 28.87
CA PHE A 58 -28.78 -1.87 28.59
C PHE A 58 -28.46 -3.34 28.25
N ASN A 59 -29.15 -4.29 28.90
CA ASN A 59 -28.90 -5.72 28.73
C ASN A 59 -29.64 -6.33 27.53
N LEU A 60 -30.80 -5.77 27.16
CA LEU A 60 -31.56 -6.21 25.99
C LEU A 60 -31.03 -5.56 24.72
N THR A 61 -30.33 -6.34 23.89
CA THR A 61 -29.66 -5.85 22.67
C THR A 61 -30.55 -4.99 21.76
N PRO A 62 -31.82 -5.36 21.46
CA PRO A 62 -32.69 -4.52 20.64
C PRO A 62 -32.97 -3.14 21.26
N MET A 63 -33.23 -3.10 22.58
CA MET A 63 -33.50 -1.87 23.32
C MET A 63 -32.24 -1.02 23.46
N ARG A 64 -31.09 -1.62 23.78
CA ARG A 64 -29.81 -0.90 23.85
C ARG A 64 -29.51 -0.23 22.52
N LYS A 65 -29.70 -0.93 21.41
CA LYS A 65 -29.46 -0.38 20.07
C LYS A 65 -30.37 0.80 19.78
N SER A 66 -31.69 0.69 20.02
CA SER A 66 -32.65 1.74 19.67
C SER A 66 -32.63 2.94 20.63
N MET A 67 -32.51 2.70 21.94
CA MET A 67 -32.66 3.72 22.98
C MET A 67 -31.35 4.40 23.38
N ILE A 68 -30.21 3.72 23.23
CA ILE A 68 -28.91 4.21 23.73
C ILE A 68 -27.92 4.34 22.58
N SER A 69 -27.55 3.23 21.94
CA SER A 69 -26.46 3.21 20.96
C SER A 69 -26.76 4.05 19.72
N ALA A 70 -27.95 3.94 19.11
CA ALA A 70 -28.27 4.70 17.91
C ALA A 70 -28.40 6.22 18.15
N PRO A 71 -29.04 6.70 19.23
CA PRO A 71 -29.00 8.12 19.60
C PRO A 71 -27.59 8.66 19.84
N VAL A 72 -26.77 7.94 20.61
CA VAL A 72 -25.36 8.32 20.87
C VAL A 72 -24.57 8.37 19.57
N PHE A 73 -24.72 7.34 18.71
CA PHE A 73 -24.05 7.29 17.42
C PHE A 73 -24.51 8.42 16.47
N ARG A 74 -25.80 8.78 16.45
CA ARG A 74 -26.30 9.93 15.68
C ARG A 74 -25.69 11.26 16.15
N GLY A 75 -25.49 11.42 17.47
CA GLY A 75 -24.78 12.56 18.02
C GLY A 75 -23.32 12.58 17.57
N PHE A 76 -22.62 11.46 17.73
CA PHE A 76 -21.21 11.32 17.35
C PHE A 76 -20.99 11.54 15.84
N ARG A 77 -21.88 11.04 14.98
CA ARG A 77 -21.82 11.20 13.53
C ARG A 77 -21.83 12.66 13.08
N LYS A 78 -22.44 13.58 13.86
CA LYS A 78 -22.44 15.02 13.55
C LYS A 78 -21.07 15.68 13.79
N VAL A 79 -20.21 15.06 14.59
CA VAL A 79 -18.89 15.59 14.97
C VAL A 79 -17.78 15.00 14.10
N MET A 80 -18.05 13.89 13.41
CA MET A 80 -17.09 13.31 12.47
C MET A 80 -16.97 14.20 11.22
N PRO A 81 -15.75 14.54 10.77
CA PRO A 81 -15.57 15.29 9.54
C PRO A 81 -16.16 14.53 8.34
N PRO A 82 -16.76 15.23 7.36
CA PRO A 82 -17.21 14.60 6.13
C PRO A 82 -16.00 14.03 5.39
N MET A 83 -16.13 12.79 4.93
CA MET A 83 -15.09 12.09 4.18
C MET A 83 -15.07 12.60 2.73
N SER A 84 -13.91 13.03 2.25
CA SER A 84 -13.71 13.41 0.86
C SER A 84 -13.87 12.21 -0.09
N ARG A 85 -14.10 12.49 -1.38
CA ARG A 85 -14.24 11.44 -2.41
C ARG A 85 -13.00 10.54 -2.47
N THR A 86 -11.81 11.14 -2.40
CA THR A 86 -10.52 10.45 -2.42
C THR A 86 -10.27 9.61 -1.17
N GLU A 87 -10.66 10.09 0.02
CA GLU A 87 -10.58 9.30 1.26
C GLU A 87 -11.52 8.10 1.22
N LYS A 88 -12.74 8.29 0.69
CA LYS A 88 -13.70 7.20 0.54
C LYS A 88 -13.19 6.13 -0.43
N GLU A 89 -12.71 6.54 -1.60
CA GLU A 89 -12.11 5.62 -2.58
C GLU A 89 -10.92 4.86 -1.98
N ALA A 90 -10.10 5.53 -1.15
CA ALA A 90 -8.97 4.87 -0.50
C ALA A 90 -9.38 3.82 0.53
N ILE A 91 -10.49 4.04 1.24
CA ILE A 91 -11.05 3.08 2.20
C ILE A 91 -11.73 1.93 1.48
N ASP A 92 -12.51 2.21 0.43
CA ASP A 92 -13.24 1.21 -0.35
C ASP A 92 -12.30 0.31 -1.17
N ALA A 93 -11.12 0.79 -1.55
CA ALA A 93 -10.06 0.03 -2.21
C ALA A 93 -9.43 -1.06 -1.32
N GLY A 94 -9.53 -0.92 0.01
CA GLY A 94 -8.89 -1.81 0.97
C GLY A 94 -9.77 -2.98 1.42
N THR A 95 -9.16 -4.10 1.75
CA THR A 95 -9.82 -5.19 2.49
C THR A 95 -9.38 -5.19 3.96
N THR A 96 -10.18 -5.77 4.83
CA THR A 96 -9.79 -6.04 6.23
C THR A 96 -9.51 -7.53 6.42
N TRP A 97 -8.42 -7.87 7.10
CA TRP A 97 -8.04 -9.24 7.43
C TRP A 97 -8.22 -9.54 8.93
N TRP A 98 -7.18 -9.92 9.65
CA TRP A 98 -7.25 -10.28 11.07
C TRP A 98 -7.14 -9.05 11.98
N GLU A 99 -6.42 -8.02 11.52
CA GLU A 99 -6.34 -6.74 12.21
C GLU A 99 -7.72 -6.10 12.40
N GLY A 100 -8.69 -6.37 11.51
CA GLY A 100 -10.09 -5.97 11.71
C GLY A 100 -10.67 -6.49 13.03
N ASP A 101 -10.40 -7.76 13.38
CA ASP A 101 -10.89 -8.37 14.62
C ASP A 101 -10.20 -7.74 15.85
N LEU A 102 -8.92 -7.39 15.70
CA LEU A 102 -8.15 -6.68 16.71
C LEU A 102 -8.73 -5.28 16.99
N PHE A 103 -8.99 -4.48 15.94
CA PHE A 103 -9.57 -3.13 16.07
C PHE A 103 -11.03 -3.15 16.58
N GLN A 104 -11.76 -4.25 16.37
CA GLN A 104 -13.08 -4.46 16.96
C GLN A 104 -13.03 -4.86 18.45
N GLY A 105 -11.84 -5.08 19.02
CA GLY A 105 -11.66 -5.50 20.41
C GLY A 105 -12.09 -6.94 20.68
N LYS A 106 -12.22 -7.78 19.63
CA LYS A 106 -12.59 -9.19 19.72
C LYS A 106 -11.71 -10.04 18.79
N PRO A 107 -10.39 -10.08 19.03
CA PRO A 107 -9.46 -10.81 18.17
C PRO A 107 -9.79 -12.30 18.14
N ASP A 108 -10.00 -12.86 16.95
CA ASP A 108 -10.10 -14.31 16.75
C ASP A 108 -8.70 -14.88 16.53
N TRP A 109 -8.05 -15.34 17.59
CA TRP A 109 -6.72 -15.94 17.52
C TRP A 109 -6.69 -17.24 16.72
N LYS A 110 -7.82 -17.97 16.63
CA LYS A 110 -7.88 -19.19 15.81
C LYS A 110 -7.79 -18.83 14.33
N LYS A 111 -8.46 -17.77 13.90
CA LYS A 111 -8.33 -17.23 12.53
C LYS A 111 -6.87 -16.87 12.20
N LEU A 112 -6.15 -16.21 13.11
CA LEU A 112 -4.74 -15.88 12.92
C LEU A 112 -3.85 -17.13 12.84
N HIS A 113 -3.96 -18.03 13.81
CA HIS A 113 -3.09 -19.20 13.91
C HIS A 113 -3.37 -20.27 12.84
N ASN A 114 -4.61 -20.34 12.34
CA ASN A 114 -4.98 -21.27 11.27
C ASN A 114 -4.82 -20.67 9.87
N TYR A 115 -4.27 -19.46 9.74
CA TYR A 115 -4.01 -18.90 8.42
C TYR A 115 -3.01 -19.78 7.66
N PRO A 116 -3.30 -20.19 6.42
CA PRO A 116 -2.43 -21.08 5.66
C PRO A 116 -1.02 -20.51 5.54
N GLN A 117 -0.02 -21.33 5.88
CA GLN A 117 1.38 -20.98 5.63
C GLN A 117 1.60 -20.90 4.12
N PRO A 118 2.08 -19.76 3.58
CA PRO A 118 2.33 -19.66 2.16
C PRO A 118 3.47 -20.60 1.76
N GLN A 119 3.29 -21.31 0.64
CA GLN A 119 4.24 -22.27 0.09
C GLN A 119 4.60 -21.84 -1.33
N LEU A 120 5.83 -22.14 -1.73
CA LEU A 120 6.26 -21.97 -3.11
C LEU A 120 5.80 -23.17 -3.93
N THR A 121 5.35 -22.92 -5.14
CA THR A 121 5.20 -23.95 -6.16
C THR A 121 6.59 -24.47 -6.58
N ALA A 122 6.63 -25.64 -7.23
CA ALA A 122 7.89 -26.21 -7.72
C ALA A 122 8.60 -25.28 -8.72
N GLU A 123 7.84 -24.55 -9.55
CA GLU A 123 8.36 -23.58 -10.51
C GLU A 123 8.98 -22.36 -9.82
N GLU A 124 8.28 -21.79 -8.83
CA GLU A 124 8.79 -20.65 -8.05
C GLU A 124 10.04 -21.03 -7.24
N GLN A 125 10.06 -22.24 -6.67
CA GLN A 125 11.23 -22.76 -5.96
C GLN A 125 12.42 -22.97 -6.93
N ALA A 126 12.17 -23.55 -8.11
CA ALA A 126 13.21 -23.70 -9.14
C ALA A 126 13.76 -22.35 -9.62
N PHE A 127 12.91 -21.32 -9.72
CA PHE A 127 13.35 -19.97 -10.05
C PHE A 127 14.28 -19.39 -8.97
N LEU A 128 13.94 -19.61 -7.69
CA LEU A 128 14.77 -19.19 -6.56
C LEU A 128 16.11 -19.91 -6.50
N ASP A 129 16.13 -21.20 -6.81
CA ASP A 129 17.33 -22.05 -6.66
C ASP A 129 18.24 -21.99 -7.89
N GLY A 130 17.73 -21.57 -9.05
CA GLY A 130 18.50 -21.36 -10.26
C GLY A 130 18.68 -19.87 -10.58
N PRO A 131 17.77 -19.26 -11.36
CA PRO A 131 17.88 -17.88 -11.80
C PRO A 131 18.29 -16.87 -10.73
N VAL A 132 17.68 -16.91 -9.55
CA VAL A 132 17.98 -15.95 -8.48
C VAL A 132 19.35 -16.17 -7.86
N GLU A 133 19.79 -17.42 -7.68
CA GLU A 133 21.17 -17.70 -7.22
C GLU A 133 22.21 -17.14 -8.19
N GLU A 134 21.98 -17.31 -9.49
CA GLU A 134 22.90 -16.79 -10.50
C GLU A 134 22.92 -15.27 -10.52
N ALA A 135 21.76 -14.60 -10.44
CA ALA A 135 21.70 -13.14 -10.33
C ALA A 135 22.45 -12.63 -9.09
N CYS A 136 22.33 -13.33 -7.96
CA CYS A 136 23.10 -13.05 -6.75
C CYS A 136 24.60 -13.25 -6.95
N ARG A 137 25.01 -14.31 -7.68
CA ARG A 137 26.42 -14.60 -7.98
C ARG A 137 27.05 -13.56 -8.89
N MET A 138 26.30 -13.05 -9.87
CA MET A 138 26.72 -12.00 -10.79
C MET A 138 26.79 -10.62 -10.11
N ALA A 139 26.14 -10.44 -8.97
CA ALA A 139 26.06 -9.16 -8.28
C ALA A 139 27.24 -8.95 -7.33
N ASN A 140 28.11 -8.00 -7.67
CA ASN A 140 29.11 -7.45 -6.77
C ASN A 140 28.64 -6.06 -6.28
N ASP A 141 28.18 -5.97 -5.03
CA ASP A 141 27.61 -4.72 -4.51
C ASP A 141 28.62 -3.56 -4.49
N PHE A 142 29.91 -3.83 -4.26
CA PHE A 142 30.94 -2.80 -4.30
C PHE A 142 31.09 -2.23 -5.71
N GLN A 143 31.18 -3.09 -6.72
CA GLN A 143 31.23 -2.66 -8.12
C GLN A 143 29.97 -1.87 -8.52
N ILE A 144 28.79 -2.37 -8.14
CA ILE A 144 27.50 -1.72 -8.41
C ILE A 144 27.44 -0.31 -7.80
N THR A 145 27.86 -0.16 -6.54
CA THR A 145 27.68 1.07 -5.77
C THR A 145 28.81 2.08 -5.96
N HIS A 146 30.08 1.65 -6.07
CA HIS A 146 31.24 2.53 -6.03
C HIS A 146 31.91 2.72 -7.40
N GLU A 147 31.83 1.75 -8.31
CA GLU A 147 32.53 1.81 -9.59
C GLU A 147 31.60 2.19 -10.74
N LEU A 148 30.48 1.47 -10.87
CA LEU A 148 29.54 1.65 -11.98
C LEU A 148 28.42 2.63 -11.67
N ALA A 149 28.04 2.74 -10.39
CA ALA A 149 26.80 3.40 -9.98
C ALA A 149 25.57 2.86 -10.74
N ASP A 150 25.58 1.58 -11.12
CA ASP A 150 24.51 0.88 -11.85
C ASP A 150 24.78 -0.63 -11.76
N LEU A 151 23.81 -1.45 -12.16
CA LEU A 151 24.04 -2.88 -12.37
C LEU A 151 24.96 -3.09 -13.59
N PRO A 152 25.85 -4.10 -13.57
CA PRO A 152 26.62 -4.49 -14.74
C PRO A 152 25.71 -4.80 -15.95
N PRO A 153 26.11 -4.45 -17.19
CA PRO A 153 25.31 -4.71 -18.39
C PRO A 153 24.89 -6.18 -18.56
N GLU A 154 25.76 -7.12 -18.19
CA GLU A 154 25.52 -8.55 -18.21
C GLU A 154 24.44 -8.96 -17.19
N LEU A 155 24.42 -8.35 -16.00
CA LEU A 155 23.38 -8.57 -15.01
C LEU A 155 22.05 -7.99 -15.48
N TRP A 156 22.06 -6.79 -16.10
CA TRP A 156 20.87 -6.23 -16.74
C TRP A 156 20.30 -7.15 -17.82
N ALA A 157 21.15 -7.70 -18.70
CA ALA A 157 20.75 -8.63 -19.74
C ALA A 157 20.15 -9.92 -19.15
N TYR A 158 20.83 -10.48 -18.15
CA TYR A 158 20.39 -11.68 -17.45
C TYR A 158 19.02 -11.50 -16.78
N LEU A 159 18.80 -10.39 -16.08
CA LEU A 159 17.51 -10.09 -15.45
C LEU A 159 16.36 -9.99 -16.46
N LYS A 160 16.62 -9.43 -17.65
CA LYS A 160 15.62 -9.36 -18.73
C LYS A 160 15.34 -10.74 -19.33
N GLU A 161 16.39 -11.49 -19.65
CA GLU A 161 16.29 -12.84 -20.23
C GLU A 161 15.48 -13.78 -19.33
N HIS A 162 15.74 -13.73 -18.03
CA HIS A 162 15.06 -14.54 -17.03
C HIS A 162 13.81 -13.89 -16.42
N ARG A 163 13.30 -12.82 -17.03
CA ARG A 163 12.00 -12.20 -16.70
C ARG A 163 11.86 -11.71 -15.26
N PHE A 164 12.95 -11.26 -14.64
CA PHE A 164 12.93 -10.72 -13.28
C PHE A 164 12.00 -9.51 -13.15
N PHE A 165 11.78 -8.73 -14.21
CA PHE A 165 10.88 -7.57 -14.21
C PHE A 165 9.40 -7.89 -14.45
N ALA A 166 9.05 -9.18 -14.53
CA ALA A 166 7.74 -9.66 -14.95
C ALA A 166 7.25 -10.87 -14.14
N MET A 167 7.65 -10.94 -12.88
CA MET A 167 7.18 -11.97 -11.94
C MET A 167 5.66 -11.93 -11.79
N ILE A 168 5.06 -10.75 -11.72
CA ILE A 168 3.60 -10.60 -11.49
C ILE A 168 2.77 -10.62 -12.77
N ILE A 169 3.40 -10.55 -13.95
CA ILE A 169 2.67 -10.52 -15.23
C ILE A 169 2.13 -11.91 -15.53
N LYS A 170 0.85 -12.01 -15.95
CA LYS A 170 0.24 -13.29 -16.34
C LYS A 170 1.05 -14.02 -17.42
N LYS A 171 1.05 -15.36 -17.34
CA LYS A 171 1.74 -16.23 -18.31
C LYS A 171 1.23 -16.07 -19.74
N GLU A 172 -0.05 -15.74 -19.92
CA GLU A 172 -0.65 -15.47 -21.24
C GLU A 172 0.04 -14.29 -21.96
N TYR A 173 0.58 -13.33 -21.21
CA TYR A 173 1.38 -12.23 -21.75
C TYR A 173 2.89 -12.50 -21.69
N GLY A 174 3.31 -13.73 -21.37
CA GLY A 174 4.72 -14.13 -21.30
C GLY A 174 5.42 -13.81 -19.98
N GLY A 175 4.71 -13.37 -18.94
CA GLY A 175 5.26 -13.22 -17.59
C GLY A 175 5.43 -14.56 -16.87
N LEU A 176 5.71 -14.51 -15.56
CA LEU A 176 5.89 -15.70 -14.72
C LEU A 176 4.66 -16.05 -13.88
N GLU A 177 3.76 -15.09 -13.63
CA GLU A 177 2.57 -15.26 -12.79
C GLU A 177 2.88 -15.82 -11.39
N PHE A 178 3.95 -15.34 -10.79
CA PHE A 178 4.36 -15.73 -9.45
C PHE A 178 3.46 -15.13 -8.38
N SER A 179 3.31 -15.88 -7.30
CA SER A 179 2.61 -15.44 -6.11
C SER A 179 3.34 -14.28 -5.42
N ALA A 180 2.60 -13.50 -4.63
CA ALA A 180 3.14 -12.51 -3.72
C ALA A 180 4.24 -13.09 -2.80
N TYR A 181 4.10 -14.35 -2.42
CA TYR A 181 5.08 -15.04 -1.59
C TYR A 181 6.39 -15.31 -2.34
N ALA A 182 6.32 -15.80 -3.57
CA ALA A 182 7.50 -15.98 -4.41
C ALA A 182 8.22 -14.65 -4.69
N GLN A 183 7.48 -13.61 -5.05
CA GLN A 183 8.05 -12.26 -5.18
C GLN A 183 8.78 -11.85 -3.90
N SER A 184 8.17 -12.05 -2.72
CA SER A 184 8.79 -11.72 -1.44
C SER A 184 10.11 -12.48 -1.22
N ARG A 185 10.15 -13.77 -1.54
CA ARG A 185 11.33 -14.61 -1.38
C ARG A 185 12.45 -14.23 -2.34
N VAL A 186 12.11 -13.92 -3.60
CA VAL A 186 13.08 -13.45 -4.61
C VAL A 186 13.71 -12.14 -4.13
N LEU A 187 12.89 -11.15 -3.75
CA LEU A 187 13.37 -9.84 -3.32
C LEU A 187 14.21 -9.91 -2.03
N GLN A 188 13.81 -10.73 -1.04
CA GLN A 188 14.61 -10.94 0.17
C GLN A 188 16.00 -11.49 -0.16
N LYS A 189 16.11 -12.41 -1.12
CA LYS A 189 17.37 -13.02 -1.52
C LYS A 189 18.27 -12.03 -2.25
N LEU A 190 17.72 -11.32 -3.25
CA LEU A 190 18.45 -10.26 -3.97
C LEU A 190 18.92 -9.15 -3.04
N SER A 191 18.05 -8.71 -2.11
CA SER A 191 18.38 -7.66 -1.15
C SER A 191 19.41 -8.09 -0.11
N GLY A 192 19.65 -9.39 0.05
CA GLY A 192 20.73 -9.89 0.89
C GLY A 192 22.12 -9.68 0.26
N VAL A 193 22.18 -9.48 -1.06
CA VAL A 193 23.42 -9.22 -1.80
C VAL A 193 23.57 -7.75 -2.16
N SER A 194 22.53 -7.14 -2.74
CA SER A 194 22.55 -5.72 -3.13
C SER A 194 21.16 -5.09 -3.04
N GLY A 195 21.07 -3.97 -2.33
CA GLY A 195 19.84 -3.17 -2.26
C GLY A 195 19.45 -2.56 -3.62
N ILE A 196 20.44 -2.25 -4.46
CA ILE A 196 20.21 -1.67 -5.80
C ILE A 196 19.64 -2.72 -6.75
N LEU A 197 20.15 -3.95 -6.70
CA LEU A 197 19.58 -5.07 -7.45
C LEU A 197 18.12 -5.31 -7.04
N ALA A 198 17.86 -5.37 -5.74
CA ALA A 198 16.54 -5.64 -5.22
C ALA A 198 15.51 -4.56 -5.58
N ILE A 199 15.85 -3.27 -5.49
CA ILE A 199 14.91 -2.20 -5.85
C ILE A 199 14.67 -2.13 -7.37
N THR A 200 15.71 -2.37 -8.17
CA THR A 200 15.61 -2.41 -9.64
C THR A 200 14.67 -3.51 -10.11
N VAL A 201 14.72 -4.69 -9.48
CA VAL A 201 13.77 -5.79 -9.75
C VAL A 201 12.41 -5.56 -9.11
N GLY A 202 12.37 -4.97 -7.91
CA GLY A 202 11.14 -4.83 -7.12
C GLY A 202 10.13 -3.85 -7.73
N VAL A 203 10.59 -2.70 -8.23
CA VAL A 203 9.68 -1.64 -8.71
C VAL A 203 8.77 -2.11 -9.87
N PRO A 204 9.29 -2.71 -10.96
CA PRO A 204 8.44 -3.23 -12.05
C PRO A 204 7.42 -4.30 -11.62
N ASN A 205 7.69 -5.01 -10.52
CA ASN A 205 6.81 -6.04 -9.96
C ASN A 205 5.88 -5.53 -8.85
N SER A 206 5.80 -4.22 -8.66
CA SER A 206 4.88 -3.59 -7.72
C SER A 206 4.17 -2.45 -8.44
N LEU A 207 4.10 -1.26 -7.83
CA LEU A 207 3.52 -0.08 -8.45
C LEU A 207 4.27 0.29 -9.73
N GLY A 208 3.73 -0.18 -10.84
CA GLY A 208 4.22 0.11 -12.17
C GLY A 208 3.15 -0.16 -13.23
N PRO A 209 3.39 0.29 -14.47
CA PRO A 209 2.57 0.01 -15.64
C PRO A 209 2.13 -1.46 -15.76
N GLY A 210 2.98 -2.44 -15.43
CA GLY A 210 2.62 -3.86 -15.50
C GLY A 210 1.45 -4.26 -14.59
N GLU A 211 1.43 -3.78 -13.34
CA GLU A 211 0.32 -4.04 -12.41
C GLU A 211 -0.95 -3.31 -12.85
N LEU A 212 -0.82 -2.01 -13.16
CA LEU A 212 -1.96 -1.17 -13.58
C LEU A 212 -2.62 -1.67 -14.87
N LEU A 213 -1.83 -2.07 -15.86
CA LEU A 213 -2.34 -2.59 -17.13
C LEU A 213 -3.09 -3.91 -16.96
N GLN A 214 -2.63 -4.80 -16.07
CA GLN A 214 -3.33 -6.06 -15.83
C GLN A 214 -4.72 -5.84 -15.23
N HIS A 215 -4.85 -4.90 -14.30
CA HIS A 215 -6.12 -4.62 -13.62
C HIS A 215 -7.05 -3.71 -14.41
N TYR A 216 -6.52 -2.70 -15.10
CA TYR A 216 -7.33 -1.63 -15.68
C TYR A 216 -7.07 -1.37 -17.15
N GLY A 217 -6.00 -1.92 -17.74
CA GLY A 217 -5.68 -1.69 -19.16
C GLY A 217 -6.80 -2.19 -20.08
N THR A 218 -6.95 -1.55 -21.24
CA THR A 218 -7.77 -2.13 -22.31
C THR A 218 -7.10 -3.36 -22.87
N GLU A 219 -7.83 -4.20 -23.62
CA GLU A 219 -7.25 -5.38 -24.25
C GLU A 219 -6.13 -5.01 -25.23
N GLU A 220 -6.27 -3.90 -25.96
CA GLU A 220 -5.24 -3.38 -26.86
C GLU A 220 -3.98 -2.98 -26.08
N GLN A 221 -4.14 -2.27 -24.96
CA GLN A 221 -3.03 -1.87 -24.10
C GLN A 221 -2.33 -3.09 -23.49
N LYS A 222 -3.09 -4.07 -22.98
CA LYS A 222 -2.53 -5.31 -22.42
C LYS A 222 -1.73 -6.08 -23.47
N ASN A 223 -2.32 -6.34 -24.63
CA ASN A 223 -1.69 -7.08 -25.71
C ASN A 223 -0.46 -6.37 -26.29
N HIS A 224 -0.44 -5.03 -26.27
CA HIS A 224 0.71 -4.25 -26.69
C HIS A 224 1.83 -4.24 -25.64
N TYR A 225 1.54 -3.83 -24.41
CA TYR A 225 2.56 -3.51 -23.42
C TYR A 225 3.01 -4.69 -22.58
N LEU A 226 2.10 -5.56 -22.11
CA LEU A 226 2.46 -6.63 -21.16
C LEU A 226 3.50 -7.61 -21.74
N PRO A 227 3.40 -8.08 -23.00
CA PRO A 227 4.45 -8.92 -23.59
C PRO A 227 5.80 -8.21 -23.76
N ARG A 228 5.80 -6.90 -24.00
CA ARG A 228 7.03 -6.12 -24.16
C ARG A 228 7.70 -5.85 -22.83
N LEU A 229 6.92 -5.59 -21.78
CA LEU A 229 7.36 -5.53 -20.38
C LEU A 229 7.93 -6.89 -19.94
N ALA A 230 7.24 -7.99 -20.27
CA ALA A 230 7.67 -9.34 -19.91
C ALA A 230 9.04 -9.72 -20.46
N ARG A 231 9.37 -9.25 -21.68
CA ARG A 231 10.66 -9.47 -22.34
C ARG A 231 11.71 -8.41 -22.01
N GLY A 232 11.40 -7.42 -21.17
CA GLY A 232 12.30 -6.30 -20.86
C GLY A 232 12.61 -5.40 -22.08
N GLN A 233 11.75 -5.42 -23.09
CA GLN A 233 11.82 -4.51 -24.25
C GLN A 233 11.37 -3.10 -23.84
N GLU A 234 10.34 -3.04 -23.00
CA GLU A 234 9.96 -1.81 -22.32
C GLU A 234 10.50 -1.81 -20.89
N ILE A 235 11.10 -0.70 -20.48
CA ILE A 235 11.48 -0.45 -19.09
C ILE A 235 10.50 0.58 -18.53
N PRO A 236 9.62 0.18 -17.61
CA PRO A 236 8.64 1.09 -17.08
C PRO A 236 9.20 1.95 -15.94
N CYS A 237 8.70 3.17 -15.83
CA CYS A 237 8.75 3.94 -14.59
C CYS A 237 7.37 4.50 -14.25
N PHE A 238 7.17 4.93 -13.02
CA PHE A 238 5.88 5.48 -12.58
C PHE A 238 6.04 6.83 -11.87
N ALA A 239 5.55 7.88 -12.52
CA ALA A 239 5.67 9.26 -12.12
C ALA A 239 4.43 9.77 -11.37
N LEU A 240 4.44 9.54 -10.05
CA LEU A 240 3.45 10.07 -9.12
C LEU A 240 3.97 11.30 -8.38
N THR A 241 5.11 11.16 -7.70
CA THR A 241 5.67 12.20 -6.81
C THR A 241 6.11 13.43 -7.58
N SER A 242 5.69 14.61 -7.12
CA SER A 242 6.17 15.92 -7.60
C SER A 242 7.14 16.54 -6.58
N PRO A 243 7.89 17.59 -6.94
CA PRO A 243 8.70 18.33 -5.97
C PRO A 243 7.91 18.88 -4.77
N GLU A 244 6.62 19.19 -4.97
CA GLU A 244 5.72 19.81 -3.99
C GLU A 244 4.79 18.79 -3.31
N ALA A 245 4.55 17.62 -3.90
CA ALA A 245 3.61 16.61 -3.44
C ALA A 245 4.24 15.20 -3.37
N GLY A 246 4.31 14.67 -2.15
CA GLY A 246 4.79 13.30 -1.85
C GLY A 246 3.77 12.50 -1.06
N SER A 247 3.74 12.66 0.27
CA SER A 247 2.79 11.98 1.15
C SER A 247 1.33 12.34 0.83
N ASP A 248 1.08 13.61 0.53
CA ASP A 248 -0.20 14.07 -0.01
C ASP A 248 -0.23 13.92 -1.53
N ALA A 249 -0.30 12.66 -1.99
CA ALA A 249 -0.33 12.34 -3.41
C ALA A 249 -1.60 12.84 -4.13
N GLY A 250 -2.65 13.21 -3.38
CA GLY A 250 -3.86 13.84 -3.92
C GLY A 250 -3.62 15.29 -4.38
N ALA A 251 -2.63 15.95 -3.80
CA ALA A 251 -2.31 17.35 -4.04
C ALA A 251 -1.34 17.60 -5.20
N ILE A 252 -1.05 16.59 -6.04
CA ILE A 252 -0.15 16.77 -7.20
C ILE A 252 -0.56 17.98 -8.06
N PRO A 253 0.41 18.80 -8.52
CA PRO A 253 0.14 20.00 -9.32
C PRO A 253 0.05 19.72 -10.82
N ASP A 254 0.44 18.52 -11.25
CA ASP A 254 0.53 18.13 -12.66
C ASP A 254 -0.86 18.08 -13.29
N THR A 255 -0.99 18.61 -14.50
CA THR A 255 -2.29 18.81 -15.17
C THR A 255 -2.36 18.13 -16.53
N GLY A 256 -3.59 17.78 -16.90
CA GLY A 256 -3.98 17.38 -18.24
C GLY A 256 -5.27 18.09 -18.63
N VAL A 257 -5.32 18.64 -19.84
CA VAL A 257 -6.54 19.29 -20.36
C VAL A 257 -6.99 18.55 -21.60
N VAL A 258 -8.19 17.97 -21.55
CA VAL A 258 -8.81 17.31 -22.72
C VAL A 258 -9.02 18.34 -23.82
N CYS A 259 -8.59 18.02 -25.03
CA CYS A 259 -8.74 18.88 -26.20
C CYS A 259 -8.61 18.08 -27.50
N MET A 260 -9.03 18.69 -28.60
CA MET A 260 -8.69 18.19 -29.94
C MET A 260 -7.27 18.63 -30.32
N GLY A 261 -6.51 17.74 -30.94
CA GLY A 261 -5.15 18.05 -31.43
C GLY A 261 -4.74 17.18 -32.60
N GLU A 262 -3.65 17.56 -33.26
CA GLU A 262 -3.08 16.78 -34.34
C GLU A 262 -2.16 15.69 -33.77
N TRP A 263 -2.36 14.45 -34.19
CA TRP A 263 -1.48 13.31 -33.90
C TRP A 263 -1.29 12.48 -35.16
N GLN A 264 -0.03 12.27 -35.56
CA GLN A 264 0.31 11.49 -36.75
C GLN A 264 -0.44 11.97 -38.03
N GLY A 265 -0.61 13.29 -38.17
CA GLY A 265 -1.28 13.90 -39.31
C GLY A 265 -2.82 13.80 -39.31
N GLN A 266 -3.42 13.35 -38.20
CA GLN A 266 -4.87 13.31 -38.04
C GLN A 266 -5.32 14.14 -36.83
N GLN A 267 -6.47 14.80 -36.97
CA GLN A 267 -7.12 15.47 -35.84
C GLN A 267 -7.81 14.42 -34.96
N VAL A 268 -7.36 14.28 -33.71
CA VAL A 268 -7.87 13.30 -32.75
C VAL A 268 -8.22 13.95 -31.41
N LEU A 269 -9.07 13.27 -30.64
CA LEU A 269 -9.29 13.62 -29.23
C LEU A 269 -8.06 13.22 -28.41
N GLY A 270 -7.58 14.13 -27.58
CA GLY A 270 -6.41 13.91 -26.75
C GLY A 270 -6.42 14.77 -25.51
N MET A 271 -5.23 14.93 -24.94
CA MET A 271 -5.00 15.77 -23.78
C MET A 271 -3.64 16.44 -23.86
N ARG A 272 -3.57 17.69 -23.42
CA ARG A 272 -2.32 18.45 -23.24
C ARG A 272 -1.85 18.31 -21.81
N LEU A 273 -0.66 17.76 -21.65
CA LEU A 273 -0.09 17.38 -20.36
C LEU A 273 1.07 18.31 -19.98
N THR A 274 1.07 18.77 -18.73
CA THR A 274 2.16 19.51 -18.11
C THR A 274 2.48 18.90 -16.75
N TRP A 275 3.75 18.53 -16.54
CA TRP A 275 4.18 17.86 -15.31
C TRP A 275 5.62 18.18 -14.94
N ASN A 276 5.92 18.05 -13.66
CA ASN A 276 7.27 18.08 -13.11
C ASN A 276 7.36 17.08 -11.96
N LYS A 277 8.06 15.98 -12.20
CA LYS A 277 8.07 14.83 -11.29
C LYS A 277 9.46 14.59 -10.75
N ARG A 278 9.55 14.04 -9.54
CA ARG A 278 10.81 13.87 -8.80
C ARG A 278 10.85 12.49 -8.14
N TYR A 279 12.05 11.93 -8.07
CA TYR A 279 12.33 10.62 -7.46
C TYR A 279 11.61 9.46 -8.15
N ILE A 280 11.61 9.49 -9.48
CA ILE A 280 10.99 8.46 -10.29
C ILE A 280 12.02 7.36 -10.55
N THR A 281 11.81 6.21 -9.91
CA THR A 281 12.67 5.04 -10.05
C THR A 281 12.59 4.50 -11.47
N LEU A 282 13.73 4.09 -12.02
CA LEU A 282 13.96 3.68 -13.42
C LEU A 282 13.83 4.78 -14.48
N ALA A 283 13.34 5.99 -14.15
CA ALA A 283 13.15 7.06 -15.13
C ALA A 283 14.36 7.35 -16.05
N PRO A 284 15.63 7.38 -15.57
CA PRO A 284 16.78 7.65 -16.44
C PRO A 284 16.96 6.67 -17.60
N ILE A 285 16.39 5.46 -17.49
CA ILE A 285 16.50 4.39 -18.48
C ILE A 285 15.13 3.89 -18.95
N ALA A 286 14.05 4.59 -18.61
CA ALA A 286 12.70 4.18 -18.93
C ALA A 286 12.39 4.41 -20.42
N THR A 287 11.67 3.47 -21.01
CA THR A 287 11.11 3.59 -22.37
C THR A 287 9.63 3.95 -22.33
N VAL A 288 8.97 3.69 -21.20
CA VAL A 288 7.55 4.00 -20.99
C VAL A 288 7.34 4.59 -19.59
N LEU A 289 6.59 5.69 -19.55
CA LEU A 289 6.29 6.50 -18.39
C LEU A 289 4.82 6.33 -18.01
N GLY A 290 4.53 5.67 -16.88
CA GLY A 290 3.25 5.83 -16.22
C GLY A 290 3.20 7.21 -15.57
N LEU A 291 2.19 8.02 -15.86
CA LEU A 291 2.06 9.39 -15.35
C LEU A 291 0.74 9.56 -14.63
N ALA A 292 0.77 10.05 -13.39
CA ALA A 292 -0.41 10.51 -12.67
C ALA A 292 -0.52 12.04 -12.70
N PHE A 293 -1.69 12.57 -13.05
CA PHE A 293 -1.96 14.01 -13.18
C PHE A 293 -3.45 14.29 -12.93
N LYS A 294 -3.82 15.55 -12.68
CA LYS A 294 -5.21 15.99 -12.57
C LYS A 294 -5.74 16.32 -13.96
N LEU A 295 -6.77 15.62 -14.40
CA LEU A 295 -7.39 15.81 -15.70
C LEU A 295 -8.62 16.72 -15.58
N SER A 296 -8.70 17.71 -16.46
CA SER A 296 -9.89 18.54 -16.69
C SER A 296 -10.35 18.46 -18.14
N ASP A 297 -11.65 18.64 -18.35
CA ASP A 297 -12.33 18.63 -19.64
C ASP A 297 -13.25 19.87 -19.77
N PRO A 298 -12.67 21.06 -19.96
CA PRO A 298 -13.42 22.31 -19.96
C PRO A 298 -14.49 22.38 -21.05
N ASP A 299 -14.24 21.73 -22.19
CA ASP A 299 -15.15 21.67 -23.33
C ASP A 299 -16.12 20.47 -23.27
N ARG A 300 -16.03 19.65 -22.21
CA ARG A 300 -16.87 18.46 -21.96
C ARG A 300 -16.89 17.46 -23.12
N LEU A 301 -15.74 17.27 -23.76
CA LEU A 301 -15.56 16.37 -24.91
C LEU A 301 -15.69 14.89 -24.54
N LEU A 302 -15.43 14.52 -23.28
CA LEU A 302 -15.67 13.18 -22.72
C LEU A 302 -17.07 13.03 -22.10
N GLY A 303 -17.78 14.15 -21.93
CA GLY A 303 -19.03 14.23 -21.21
C GLY A 303 -18.85 14.20 -19.69
N GLY A 304 -19.78 14.84 -18.97
CA GLY A 304 -19.78 14.88 -17.50
C GLY A 304 -19.28 16.20 -16.91
N GLU A 305 -18.47 16.10 -15.86
CA GLU A 305 -17.94 17.24 -15.09
C GLU A 305 -16.66 17.79 -15.74
N GLU A 306 -16.37 19.08 -15.53
CA GLU A 306 -15.14 19.72 -16.05
C GLU A 306 -13.89 19.25 -15.30
N GLU A 307 -13.98 18.98 -14.01
CA GLU A 307 -12.87 18.51 -13.18
C GLU A 307 -13.02 17.00 -12.95
N LEU A 308 -12.38 16.20 -13.79
CA LEU A 308 -12.53 14.73 -13.75
C LEU A 308 -11.75 14.13 -12.56
N GLY A 309 -10.60 14.70 -12.25
CA GLY A 309 -9.74 14.31 -11.12
C GLY A 309 -8.49 13.57 -11.55
N ILE A 310 -7.86 12.84 -10.62
CA ILE A 310 -6.58 12.18 -10.89
C ILE A 310 -6.77 11.08 -11.93
N THR A 311 -5.94 11.09 -12.96
CA THR A 311 -5.92 10.13 -14.06
C THR A 311 -4.52 9.57 -14.21
N CYS A 312 -4.43 8.29 -14.60
CA CYS A 312 -3.16 7.65 -14.94
C CYS A 312 -3.08 7.40 -16.45
N ALA A 313 -1.99 7.83 -17.07
CA ALA A 313 -1.71 7.58 -18.49
C ALA A 313 -0.37 6.86 -18.67
N LEU A 314 -0.20 6.21 -19.82
CA LEU A 314 1.03 5.54 -20.21
C LEU A 314 1.62 6.22 -21.45
N ILE A 315 2.78 6.84 -21.29
CA ILE A 315 3.38 7.72 -22.29
C ILE A 315 4.75 7.15 -22.69
N PRO A 316 5.02 6.88 -23.97
CA PRO A 316 6.36 6.54 -24.43
C PRO A 316 7.34 7.69 -24.10
N THR A 317 8.50 7.39 -23.54
CA THR A 317 9.48 8.42 -23.17
C THR A 317 10.11 9.10 -24.39
N SER A 318 9.98 8.50 -25.57
CA SER A 318 10.34 9.10 -26.86
C SER A 318 9.33 10.12 -27.39
N THR A 319 8.19 10.33 -26.71
CA THR A 319 7.19 11.33 -27.12
C THR A 319 7.82 12.72 -27.13
N PRO A 320 7.69 13.51 -28.21
CA PRO A 320 8.29 14.84 -28.29
C PRO A 320 7.91 15.72 -27.09
N GLY A 321 8.92 16.37 -26.50
CA GLY A 321 8.78 17.22 -25.32
C GLY A 321 8.94 16.51 -23.98
N VAL A 322 8.88 15.17 -23.93
CA VAL A 322 9.19 14.43 -22.69
C VAL A 322 10.66 14.62 -22.35
N GLU A 323 10.94 15.16 -21.16
CA GLU A 323 12.29 15.36 -20.67
C GLU A 323 12.58 14.42 -19.50
N ILE A 324 13.69 13.70 -19.61
CA ILE A 324 14.29 12.96 -18.49
C ILE A 324 15.45 13.80 -17.98
N GLY A 325 15.35 14.29 -16.74
CA GLY A 325 16.38 15.17 -16.19
C GLY A 325 17.55 14.42 -15.56
N ARG A 326 18.44 15.16 -14.88
CA ARG A 326 19.64 14.60 -14.27
C ARG A 326 19.29 13.52 -13.24
N ARG A 327 19.92 12.34 -13.38
CA ARG A 327 19.85 11.24 -12.42
C ARG A 327 20.14 11.71 -10.99
N HIS A 328 19.33 11.24 -10.05
CA HIS A 328 19.45 11.51 -8.63
C HIS A 328 20.26 10.42 -7.92
N PHE A 329 21.02 10.82 -6.89
CA PHE A 329 21.81 9.95 -6.01
C PHE A 329 21.42 10.20 -4.55
N PRO A 330 20.18 9.87 -4.15
CA PRO A 330 19.72 10.13 -2.79
C PRO A 330 20.58 9.33 -1.81
N LEU A 331 21.20 10.01 -0.85
CA LEU A 331 22.09 9.41 0.15
C LEU A 331 23.23 8.56 -0.46
N ASN A 332 23.71 8.92 -1.65
CA ASN A 332 24.71 8.14 -2.40
C ASN A 332 24.28 6.68 -2.66
N VAL A 333 22.99 6.40 -2.80
CA VAL A 333 22.48 5.09 -3.23
C VAL A 333 22.19 5.15 -4.74
N PRO A 334 23.07 4.63 -5.60
CA PRO A 334 22.96 4.81 -7.05
C PRO A 334 22.03 3.78 -7.69
N PHE A 335 20.77 3.72 -7.29
CA PHE A 335 19.75 3.07 -8.13
C PHE A 335 19.31 4.02 -9.26
N GLN A 336 18.72 3.49 -10.33
CA GLN A 336 18.22 4.32 -11.41
C GLN A 336 17.03 5.14 -10.89
N ASN A 337 17.20 6.45 -10.80
CA ASN A 337 16.25 7.36 -10.18
C ASN A 337 16.42 8.75 -10.76
N GLY A 338 15.35 9.41 -11.19
CA GLY A 338 15.47 10.70 -11.86
C GLY A 338 14.18 11.50 -11.85
N PRO A 339 14.23 12.77 -12.26
CA PRO A 339 13.04 13.55 -12.52
C PRO A 339 12.56 13.34 -13.97
N THR A 340 11.28 13.61 -14.21
CA THR A 340 10.71 13.69 -15.55
C THR A 340 9.89 14.97 -15.67
N ARG A 341 9.91 15.62 -16.83
CA ARG A 341 9.16 16.86 -17.08
C ARG A 341 8.49 16.83 -18.45
N GLY A 342 7.45 17.63 -18.57
CA GLY A 342 6.77 17.90 -19.82
C GLY A 342 6.01 19.21 -19.70
N ASN A 343 5.97 19.97 -20.78
CA ASN A 343 5.26 21.23 -20.85
C ASN A 343 4.40 21.27 -22.11
N ASP A 344 3.09 21.28 -21.93
CA ASP A 344 2.10 21.34 -23.01
C ASP A 344 2.25 20.24 -24.08
N ILE A 345 2.44 18.99 -23.63
CA ILE A 345 2.62 17.85 -24.53
C ILE A 345 1.27 17.24 -24.87
N PHE A 346 0.93 17.22 -26.15
CA PHE A 346 -0.28 16.55 -26.63
C PHE A 346 -0.06 15.05 -26.75
N VAL A 347 -0.98 14.26 -26.21
CA VAL A 347 -1.07 12.80 -26.42
C VAL A 347 -2.51 12.39 -26.71
N PRO A 348 -2.74 11.31 -27.49
CA PRO A 348 -4.08 10.77 -27.71
C PRO A 348 -4.76 10.36 -26.40
N ILE A 349 -6.09 10.46 -26.37
CA ILE A 349 -6.85 10.21 -25.14
C ILE A 349 -6.77 8.74 -24.70
N ASP A 350 -6.55 7.83 -25.65
CA ASP A 350 -6.38 6.39 -25.43
C ASP A 350 -5.08 6.02 -24.70
N TYR A 351 -4.21 7.01 -24.42
CA TYR A 351 -3.05 6.80 -23.55
C TYR A 351 -3.44 6.72 -22.07
N ILE A 352 -4.66 7.14 -21.69
CA ILE A 352 -5.22 6.86 -20.36
C ILE A 352 -5.26 5.35 -20.16
N ILE A 353 -4.76 4.86 -19.02
CA ILE A 353 -4.78 3.43 -18.71
C ILE A 353 -6.25 3.00 -18.56
N GLY A 354 -6.69 2.06 -19.40
CA GLY A 354 -8.10 1.65 -19.52
C GLY A 354 -8.96 2.54 -20.42
N GLY A 355 -8.33 3.47 -21.13
CA GLY A 355 -8.97 4.36 -22.10
C GLY A 355 -9.83 5.46 -21.47
N PRO A 356 -10.59 6.19 -22.29
CA PRO A 356 -11.36 7.36 -21.86
C PRO A 356 -12.34 7.08 -20.71
N LYS A 357 -12.86 5.85 -20.62
CA LYS A 357 -13.79 5.43 -19.55
C LYS A 357 -13.16 5.44 -18.16
N MET A 358 -11.83 5.43 -18.07
CA MET A 358 -11.08 5.46 -16.81
C MET A 358 -10.54 6.86 -16.47
N ALA A 359 -10.91 7.88 -17.24
CA ALA A 359 -10.64 9.28 -16.89
C ALA A 359 -11.18 9.60 -15.47
N GLY A 360 -10.35 10.22 -14.64
CA GLY A 360 -10.67 10.56 -13.25
C GLY A 360 -10.63 9.38 -12.26
N GLN A 361 -10.40 8.14 -12.71
CA GLN A 361 -10.33 6.95 -11.85
C GLN A 361 -8.91 6.60 -11.39
N GLY A 362 -7.92 7.43 -11.71
CA GLY A 362 -6.52 7.19 -11.40
C GLY A 362 -6.23 7.11 -9.91
N TRP A 363 -6.92 7.87 -9.06
CA TRP A 363 -6.71 7.79 -7.61
C TRP A 363 -7.06 6.40 -7.06
N ARG A 364 -8.19 5.83 -7.48
CA ARG A 364 -8.58 4.45 -7.12
C ARG A 364 -7.50 3.45 -7.55
N MET A 365 -7.05 3.52 -8.81
CA MET A 365 -5.99 2.63 -9.32
C MET A 365 -4.72 2.71 -8.47
N LEU A 366 -4.31 3.94 -8.11
CA LEU A 366 -3.12 4.17 -7.31
C LEU A 366 -3.24 3.55 -5.92
N VAL A 367 -4.36 3.75 -5.23
CA VAL A 367 -4.52 3.22 -3.87
C VAL A 367 -4.60 1.70 -3.86
N GLU A 368 -5.28 1.09 -4.85
CA GLU A 368 -5.38 -0.36 -5.00
C GLU A 368 -3.98 -0.98 -5.26
N CYS A 369 -3.21 -0.47 -6.22
CA CYS A 369 -1.89 -1.03 -6.59
C CYS A 369 -0.74 -0.63 -5.65
N LEU A 370 -0.80 0.53 -4.97
CA LEU A 370 0.22 0.92 -3.98
C LEU A 370 0.34 -0.08 -2.82
N SER A 371 -0.72 -0.85 -2.57
CA SER A 371 -0.76 -1.87 -1.52
C SER A 371 0.28 -2.97 -1.74
N VAL A 372 0.57 -3.39 -2.99
CA VAL A 372 1.57 -4.41 -3.30
C VAL A 372 2.98 -3.93 -2.98
N GLY A 373 3.31 -2.69 -3.37
CA GLY A 373 4.59 -2.06 -3.02
C GLY A 373 4.83 -2.02 -1.51
N ARG A 374 3.78 -1.67 -0.75
CA ARG A 374 3.82 -1.53 0.72
C ARG A 374 3.79 -2.86 1.47
N GLY A 375 2.97 -3.81 1.02
CA GLY A 375 2.72 -5.07 1.73
C GLY A 375 3.71 -6.18 1.37
N ILE A 376 4.30 -6.12 0.18
CA ILE A 376 5.14 -7.19 -0.36
C ILE A 376 6.55 -6.68 -0.64
N THR A 377 6.71 -5.70 -1.53
CA THR A 377 8.04 -5.35 -2.08
C THR A 377 8.97 -4.71 -1.06
N LEU A 378 8.55 -3.59 -0.44
CA LEU A 378 9.41 -2.87 0.51
C LEU A 378 9.74 -3.68 1.78
N PRO A 379 8.77 -4.37 2.43
CA PRO A 379 9.07 -5.21 3.58
C PRO A 379 10.01 -6.37 3.24
N SER A 380 9.92 -6.92 2.02
CA SER A 380 10.80 -7.99 1.57
C SER A 380 12.25 -7.52 1.45
N ASN A 381 12.49 -6.36 0.86
CA ASN A 381 13.83 -5.77 0.78
C ASN A 381 14.40 -5.52 2.19
N SER A 382 13.63 -4.88 3.06
CA SER A 382 14.04 -4.64 4.46
C SER A 382 14.35 -5.95 5.20
N THR A 383 13.51 -6.98 5.03
CA THR A 383 13.71 -8.29 5.66
C THR A 383 14.99 -8.98 5.16
N GLY A 384 15.26 -8.91 3.86
CA GLY A 384 16.48 -9.45 3.26
C GLY A 384 17.75 -8.76 3.78
N GLY A 385 17.74 -7.43 3.81
CA GLY A 385 18.83 -6.63 4.36
C GLY A 385 19.08 -6.93 5.84
N VAL A 386 18.03 -6.97 6.67
CA VAL A 386 18.15 -7.27 8.11
C VAL A 386 18.72 -8.66 8.35
N LYS A 387 18.35 -9.68 7.56
CA LYS A 387 18.94 -11.03 7.67
C LYS A 387 20.45 -11.02 7.46
N SER A 388 20.92 -10.28 6.45
CA SER A 388 22.34 -10.18 6.11
C SER A 388 23.13 -9.42 7.17
N VAL A 389 22.57 -8.32 7.68
CA VAL A 389 23.16 -7.55 8.79
C VAL A 389 23.22 -8.39 10.07
N ALA A 390 22.15 -9.14 10.39
CA ALA A 390 22.12 -10.02 11.55
C ALA A 390 23.18 -11.13 11.46
N LEU A 391 23.33 -11.75 10.28
CA LEU A 391 24.36 -12.75 10.02
C LEU A 391 25.77 -12.17 10.22
N ALA A 392 26.08 -11.05 9.56
CA ALA A 392 27.40 -10.43 9.61
C ALA A 392 27.75 -9.93 11.02
N THR A 393 26.82 -9.25 11.68
CA THR A 393 27.02 -8.71 13.04
C THR A 393 27.15 -9.83 14.06
N GLY A 394 26.31 -10.87 13.97
CA GLY A 394 26.37 -12.04 14.84
C GLY A 394 27.70 -12.79 14.70
N ALA A 395 28.13 -13.04 13.47
CA ALA A 395 29.43 -13.66 13.19
C ALA A 395 30.59 -12.82 13.75
N TYR A 396 30.58 -11.50 13.49
CA TYR A 396 31.61 -10.60 14.00
C TYR A 396 31.66 -10.59 15.54
N ALA A 397 30.51 -10.56 16.21
CA ALA A 397 30.43 -10.59 17.65
C ALA A 397 31.08 -11.84 18.26
N HIS A 398 30.93 -12.99 17.59
CA HIS A 398 31.55 -14.25 18.04
C HIS A 398 33.07 -14.29 17.83
N ILE A 399 33.58 -13.78 16.71
CA ILE A 399 35.02 -13.84 16.40
C ILE A 399 35.83 -12.71 17.05
N ARG A 400 35.24 -11.52 17.21
CA ARG A 400 35.93 -10.36 17.78
C ARG A 400 36.10 -10.53 19.27
N ARG A 401 37.35 -10.41 19.73
CA ARG A 401 37.70 -10.46 21.15
C ARG A 401 38.12 -9.10 21.70
N GLN A 402 37.65 -8.79 22.90
CA GLN A 402 38.09 -7.66 23.72
C GLN A 402 38.04 -8.07 25.20
N PHE A 403 38.93 -7.54 26.05
CA PHE A 403 39.03 -7.95 27.46
C PHE A 403 39.15 -9.48 27.65
N LYS A 404 39.85 -10.14 26.73
CA LYS A 404 40.06 -11.61 26.67
C LYS A 404 38.80 -12.46 26.45
N ILE A 405 37.63 -11.86 26.18
CA ILE A 405 36.38 -12.56 25.85
C ILE A 405 35.88 -12.17 24.46
N SER A 406 34.99 -13.00 23.89
CA SER A 406 34.21 -12.59 22.70
C SER A 406 33.27 -11.47 23.11
N ILE A 407 33.06 -10.47 22.24
CA ILE A 407 32.13 -9.37 22.50
C ILE A 407 30.65 -9.79 22.40
N GLY A 408 30.37 -11.03 21.94
CA GLY A 408 29.04 -11.62 21.94
C GLY A 408 28.68 -12.38 23.22
N LYS A 409 29.56 -12.36 24.24
CA LYS A 409 29.32 -12.85 25.59
C LYS A 409 29.26 -11.66 26.53
#